data_AF-A0A317DKC0-F1
#
_entry.id   AF-A0A317DKC0-F1
#
_cell.length_a   1.000
_cell.length_b   1.000
_cell.length_c   1.000
_cell.angle_alpha   90.00
_cell.angle_beta   90.00
_cell.angle_gamma   90.00
#
_symmetry.space_group_name_H-M   'P 1'
#
loop_
_entity.id
_entity.type
_entity.pdbx_description
1 polymer ?
#
loop_
_entity_poly.entity_id
_entity_poly.type
_entity_poly.pdbx_seq_one_letter_code
_entity_poly.pdbx_strand_id
1 'polypeptide(L)'
;MVLVDDLRSFVDGRVAQVARTSAAGIEALERHRGQWLDELWLDHDLGGDDTIWPVVEVLEQAAFEEHPFDIGVVYVHSANPAGAAKIMQALRRWGYQVRSAAGSPHVGYLAEAE
;
A
#
# COMPACT_ATOMS: atom_id res chain seq x y z
N MET A 1 -9.54 4.96 -2.20
CA MET A 1 -8.09 4.71 -2.30
C MET A 1 -7.49 4.64 -0.89
N VAL A 2 -6.52 3.75 -0.71
CA VAL A 2 -5.80 3.57 0.55
C VAL A 2 -4.31 3.81 0.31
N LEU A 3 -3.66 4.56 1.20
CA LEU A 3 -2.21 4.76 1.23
C LEU A 3 -1.67 4.22 2.54
N VAL A 4 -0.65 3.36 2.49
CA VAL A 4 0.09 2.89 3.66
C VAL A 4 1.50 3.47 3.59
N ASP A 5 1.72 4.52 4.37
CA ASP A 5 2.98 5.27 4.45
C ASP A 5 3.00 6.04 5.79
N ASP A 6 4.12 5.96 6.50
CA ASP A 6 4.31 6.55 7.82
C ASP A 6 4.50 8.08 7.76
N LEU A 7 5.13 8.60 6.71
CA LEU A 7 5.57 10.01 6.62
C LEU A 7 4.85 10.81 5.54
N ARG A 8 4.45 10.17 4.44
CA ARG A 8 4.02 10.83 3.21
C ARG A 8 2.51 10.71 3.01
N SER A 9 1.96 11.62 2.22
CA SER A 9 0.55 11.63 1.83
C SER A 9 0.41 12.16 0.42
N PHE A 10 -0.79 12.04 -0.14
CA PHE A 10 -1.05 12.67 -1.41
C PHE A 10 -1.03 14.20 -1.27
N VAL A 11 -0.26 14.86 -2.13
CA VAL A 11 -0.08 16.33 -2.13
C VAL A 11 -0.84 17.02 -3.27
N ASP A 12 -1.59 16.25 -4.06
CA ASP A 12 -2.34 16.74 -5.23
C ASP A 12 -3.84 16.91 -4.97
N GLY A 13 -4.25 16.90 -3.69
CA GLY A 13 -5.62 17.16 -3.26
C GLY A 13 -6.57 15.98 -3.36
N ARG A 14 -6.12 14.79 -3.80
CA ARG A 14 -6.97 13.59 -3.77
C ARG A 14 -7.24 13.14 -2.34
N VAL A 15 -8.46 12.66 -2.10
CA VAL A 15 -8.86 12.12 -0.79
C VAL A 15 -8.49 10.64 -0.72
N ALA A 16 -7.60 10.32 0.20
CA ALA A 16 -7.19 8.95 0.50
C ALA A 16 -7.36 8.65 1.98
N GLN A 17 -7.71 7.41 2.29
CA GLN A 17 -7.53 6.92 3.64
C GLN A 17 -6.04 6.60 3.84
N VAL A 18 -5.39 7.32 4.74
CA VAL A 18 -3.95 7.14 5.01
C VAL A 18 -3.74 6.33 6.29
N ALA A 19 -3.03 5.22 6.16
CA ALA A 19 -2.60 4.35 7.24
C ALA A 19 -1.11 4.59 7.51
N ARG A 20 -0.78 4.92 8.77
CA ARG A 20 0.60 5.27 9.18
C ARG A 20 1.44 4.08 9.64
N THR A 21 0.81 2.91 9.76
CA THR A 21 1.43 1.67 10.21
C THR A 21 0.85 0.52 9.42
N SER A 22 1.53 -0.63 9.41
CA SER A 22 1.03 -1.84 8.77
C SER A 22 -0.28 -2.29 9.41
N ALA A 23 -0.41 -2.21 10.73
CA ALA A 23 -1.64 -2.53 11.46
C ALA A 23 -2.83 -1.67 11.00
N ALA A 24 -2.65 -0.36 10.90
CA ALA A 24 -3.69 0.53 10.37
C ALA A 24 -3.99 0.25 8.88
N GLY A 25 -3.00 -0.21 8.13
CA GLY A 25 -3.16 -0.64 6.74
C GLY A 25 -4.02 -1.91 6.62
N ILE A 26 -3.81 -2.89 7.50
CA ILE A 26 -4.64 -4.09 7.57
C ILE A 26 -6.08 -3.73 7.92
N GLU A 27 -6.29 -2.91 8.95
CA GLU A 27 -7.64 -2.44 9.31
C GLU A 27 -8.32 -1.69 8.14
N ALA A 28 -7.54 -0.92 7.37
CA ALA A 28 -8.04 -0.25 6.18
C ALA A 28 -8.51 -1.24 5.11
N LEU A 29 -7.74 -2.29 4.86
CA LEU A 29 -8.10 -3.35 3.92
C LEU A 29 -9.35 -4.10 4.36
N GLU A 30 -9.43 -4.49 5.63
CA GLU A 30 -10.59 -5.21 6.17
C GLU A 30 -11.89 -4.40 6.06
N ARG A 31 -11.82 -3.07 6.22
CA ARG A 31 -12.98 -2.20 5.96
C ARG A 31 -13.47 -2.22 4.50
N HIS A 32 -12.59 -2.54 3.55
CA HIS A 32 -12.90 -2.69 2.13
C HIS A 32 -13.13 -4.16 1.71
N ARG A 33 -13.22 -5.10 2.67
CA ARG A 33 -13.45 -6.51 2.36
C ARG A 33 -14.78 -6.68 1.60
N GLY A 34 -14.71 -7.35 0.44
CA GLY A 34 -15.86 -7.54 -0.44
C GLY A 34 -16.32 -6.28 -1.19
N GLN A 35 -15.55 -5.19 -1.14
CA GLN A 35 -15.79 -3.96 -1.88
C GLN A 35 -14.63 -3.69 -2.85
N TRP A 36 -14.94 -2.99 -3.93
CA TRP A 36 -13.93 -2.54 -4.89
C TRP A 36 -13.06 -1.43 -4.28
N LEU A 37 -11.74 -1.62 -4.30
CA LEU A 37 -10.75 -0.61 -3.95
C LEU A 37 -9.98 -0.19 -5.21
N ASP A 38 -10.24 1.02 -5.71
CA ASP A 38 -9.64 1.50 -6.97
C ASP A 38 -8.10 1.46 -6.95
N GLU A 39 -7.50 1.97 -5.87
CA GLU A 39 -6.05 2.08 -5.73
C GLU A 39 -5.61 1.77 -4.29
N LEU A 40 -4.56 0.96 -4.18
CA LEU A 40 -3.79 0.71 -2.97
C LEU A 40 -2.34 1.17 -3.17
N TRP A 41 -1.83 2.01 -2.29
CA TRP A 41 -0.48 2.54 -2.36
C TRP A 41 0.35 2.06 -1.17
N LEU A 42 1.54 1.53 -1.45
CA LEU A 42 2.39 0.85 -0.49
C LEU A 42 3.81 1.46 -0.50
N ASP A 43 4.22 2.03 0.64
CA ASP A 43 5.63 2.16 0.96
C ASP A 43 6.16 0.84 1.54
N HIS A 44 7.46 0.57 1.42
CA HIS A 44 8.08 -0.62 2.00
C HIS A 44 8.40 -0.45 3.48
N ASP A 45 8.93 0.72 3.83
CA ASP A 45 9.42 1.07 5.17
C ASP A 45 8.36 1.94 5.85
N LEU A 46 7.94 1.57 7.05
CA LEU A 46 6.92 2.32 7.81
C LEU A 46 7.49 2.83 9.14
N GLY A 47 8.81 2.84 9.28
CA GLY A 47 9.52 3.37 10.44
C GLY A 47 9.60 2.38 11.61
N GLY A 48 10.64 2.56 12.44
CA GLY A 48 10.91 1.67 13.56
C GLY A 48 11.18 0.24 13.10
N ASP A 49 10.46 -0.72 13.69
CA ASP A 49 10.48 -2.13 13.29
C ASP A 49 9.32 -2.48 12.33
N ASP A 50 8.51 -1.49 11.93
CA ASP A 50 7.35 -1.70 11.07
C ASP A 50 7.73 -1.65 9.58
N THR A 51 7.13 -2.55 8.82
CA THR A 51 7.32 -2.64 7.36
C THR A 51 5.98 -3.00 6.73
N ILE A 52 5.90 -2.92 5.41
CA ILE A 52 4.65 -3.26 4.72
C ILE A 52 4.34 -4.76 4.66
N TRP A 53 5.27 -5.62 5.08
CA TRP A 53 5.13 -7.07 4.95
C TRP A 53 3.85 -7.64 5.57
N PRO A 54 3.38 -7.22 6.76
CA PRO A 54 2.11 -7.70 7.30
C PRO A 54 0.91 -7.39 6.39
N VAL A 55 0.90 -6.24 5.71
CA VAL A 55 -0.16 -5.90 4.73
C VAL A 55 -0.05 -6.79 3.49
N VAL A 56 1.17 -7.03 3.00
CA VAL A 56 1.41 -7.93 1.86
C VAL A 56 0.96 -9.36 2.20
N GLU A 57 1.32 -9.86 3.37
CA GLU A 57 0.96 -11.19 3.85
C GLU A 57 -0.56 -11.39 3.93
N VAL A 58 -1.32 -10.38 4.37
CA VAL A 58 -2.79 -10.40 4.36
C VAL A 58 -3.35 -10.52 2.93
N LEU A 59 -2.79 -9.77 1.98
CA LEU A 59 -3.20 -9.84 0.56
C LEU A 59 -2.87 -11.21 -0.06
N GLU A 60 -1.70 -11.78 0.25
CA GLU A 60 -1.28 -13.10 -0.20
C GLU A 60 -2.16 -14.20 0.39
N GLN A 61 -2.41 -14.15 1.71
CA GLN A 61 -3.24 -15.12 2.41
C GLN A 61 -4.67 -15.12 1.87
N ALA A 62 -5.25 -13.94 1.67
CA ALA A 62 -6.57 -13.79 1.08
C ALA A 62 -6.65 -14.39 -0.34
N ALA A 63 -5.63 -14.18 -1.17
CA ALA A 63 -5.57 -14.76 -2.51
C ALA A 63 -5.37 -16.29 -2.47
N PHE A 64 -4.55 -16.79 -1.54
CA PHE A 64 -4.36 -18.22 -1.32
C PHE A 64 -5.66 -18.93 -0.88
N GLU A 65 -6.47 -18.26 -0.06
CA GLU A 65 -7.79 -18.74 0.40
C GLU A 65 -8.91 -18.57 -0.65
N GLU A 66 -8.56 -18.28 -1.91
CA GLU A 66 -9.51 -18.07 -3.02
C GLU A 66 -10.50 -16.92 -2.76
N HIS A 67 -10.11 -15.97 -1.91
CA HIS A 67 -10.89 -14.79 -1.57
C HIS A 67 -9.98 -13.53 -1.61
N PRO A 68 -9.36 -13.23 -2.76
CA PRO A 68 -8.50 -12.05 -2.89
C PRO A 68 -9.29 -10.75 -2.67
N PHE A 69 -8.58 -9.69 -2.29
CA PHE A 69 -9.20 -8.35 -2.25
C PHE A 69 -9.46 -7.85 -3.67
N ASP A 70 -10.59 -7.17 -3.87
CA ASP A 70 -10.96 -6.63 -5.17
C ASP A 70 -10.30 -5.27 -5.38
N ILE A 71 -9.05 -5.29 -5.87
CA ILE A 71 -8.19 -4.11 -5.98
C ILE A 71 -7.90 -3.83 -7.46
N GLY A 72 -8.19 -2.61 -7.92
CA GLY A 72 -7.93 -2.18 -9.28
C GLY A 72 -6.45 -2.14 -9.62
N VAL A 73 -5.66 -1.41 -8.83
CA VAL A 73 -4.20 -1.34 -8.97
C VAL A 73 -3.50 -1.15 -7.64
N VAL A 74 -2.38 -1.85 -7.47
CA VAL A 74 -1.44 -1.65 -6.37
C VAL A 74 -0.24 -0.85 -6.89
N TYR A 75 -0.01 0.32 -6.30
CA TYR A 75 1.16 1.15 -6.56
C TYR A 75 2.20 0.98 -5.46
N VAL A 76 3.45 0.72 -5.83
CA VAL A 76 4.57 0.63 -4.88
C VAL A 76 5.44 1.87 -5.03
N HIS A 77 5.46 2.74 -4.02
CA HIS A 77 6.15 4.04 -4.04
C HIS A 77 7.29 4.13 -3.02
N SER A 78 8.00 3.02 -2.84
CA SER A 78 9.13 2.99 -1.91
C SER A 78 10.42 3.58 -2.50
N ALA A 79 11.20 4.21 -1.62
CA ALA A 79 12.59 4.57 -1.88
C ALA A 79 13.56 3.38 -1.81
N ASN A 80 13.14 2.22 -1.28
CA ASN A 80 13.94 1.00 -1.23
C ASN A 80 13.69 0.14 -2.49
N PRO A 81 14.62 0.07 -3.46
CA PRO A 81 14.37 -0.63 -4.72
C PRO A 81 14.23 -2.15 -4.55
N ALA A 82 14.99 -2.74 -3.62
CA ALA A 82 14.93 -4.18 -3.35
C ALA A 82 13.60 -4.54 -2.65
N GLY A 83 13.19 -3.72 -1.68
CA GLY A 83 11.91 -3.83 -1.00
C GLY A 83 10.74 -3.73 -1.99
N ALA A 84 10.77 -2.71 -2.85
CA ALA A 84 9.77 -2.52 -3.89
C ALA A 84 9.68 -3.72 -4.84
N ALA A 85 10.81 -4.21 -5.34
CA ALA A 85 10.85 -5.36 -6.24
C ALA A 85 10.25 -6.62 -5.60
N LYS A 86 10.54 -6.85 -4.31
CA LYS A 86 10.02 -8.00 -3.57
C LYS A 86 8.51 -7.93 -3.37
N ILE A 87 7.96 -6.75 -3.02
CA ILE A 87 6.51 -6.52 -2.92
C ILE A 87 5.84 -6.78 -4.28
N MET A 88 6.39 -6.19 -5.34
CA MET A 88 5.85 -6.34 -6.68
C MET A 88 5.84 -7.80 -7.15
N GLN A 89 6.91 -8.54 -6.86
CA GLN A 89 6.99 -9.97 -7.18
C GLN A 89 5.94 -10.79 -6.43
N ALA A 90 5.80 -10.58 -5.11
CA ALA A 90 4.87 -11.30 -4.26
C ALA A 90 3.42 -11.11 -4.74
N LEU A 91 2.98 -9.86 -4.91
CA LEU A 91 1.60 -9.56 -5.28
C LEU A 91 1.27 -9.96 -6.73
N ARG A 92 2.22 -9.85 -7.67
CA ARG A 92 2.02 -10.31 -9.06
C ARG A 92 1.82 -11.82 -9.15
N ARG A 93 2.46 -12.60 -8.28
CA ARG A 93 2.28 -14.07 -8.23
C ARG A 93 0.81 -14.45 -7.97
N TRP A 94 0.08 -13.61 -7.26
CA TRP A 94 -1.33 -13.79 -6.94
C TRP A 94 -2.29 -13.09 -7.91
N GLY A 95 -1.79 -12.52 -9.02
CA GLY A 95 -2.61 -11.91 -10.06
C GLY A 95 -3.02 -10.45 -9.80
N TYR A 96 -2.56 -9.83 -8.71
CA TYR A 96 -2.79 -8.39 -8.50
C TYR A 96 -2.12 -7.56 -9.59
N GLN A 97 -2.77 -6.49 -10.03
CA GLN A 97 -2.16 -5.53 -10.94
C GLN A 97 -1.22 -4.60 -10.18
N VAL A 98 0.09 -4.79 -10.33
CA VAL A 98 1.09 -4.02 -9.58
C VAL A 98 1.96 -3.13 -10.48
N ARG A 99 2.05 -1.85 -10.13
CA ARG A 99 2.85 -0.84 -10.81
C ARG A 99 3.85 -0.20 -9.84
N SER A 100 5.05 0.10 -10.34
CA SER A 100 5.98 0.97 -9.61
C SER A 100 5.51 2.41 -9.72
N ALA A 101 5.55 3.13 -8.60
CA ALA A 101 5.33 4.56 -8.49
C ALA A 101 6.50 5.23 -7.72
N ALA A 102 7.68 4.62 -7.77
CA ALA A 102 8.89 5.19 -7.17
C ALA A 102 9.16 6.59 -7.74
N GLY A 103 9.34 7.59 -6.87
CA GLY A 103 9.53 8.98 -7.27
C GLY A 103 8.28 9.68 -7.83
N SER A 104 7.09 9.11 -7.66
CA SER A 104 5.83 9.75 -8.05
C SER A 104 5.68 11.11 -7.36
N PRO A 105 5.38 12.20 -8.10
CA PRO A 105 5.17 13.53 -7.50
C PRO A 105 3.86 13.62 -6.71
N HIS A 106 2.99 12.61 -6.82
CA HIS A 106 1.69 12.62 -6.14
C HIS A 106 1.80 12.35 -4.64
N VAL A 107 2.83 11.61 -4.19
CA VAL A 107 3.02 11.25 -2.77
C VAL A 107 4.25 11.97 -2.24
N GLY A 108 4.06 12.83 -1.25
CA GLY A 108 5.12 13.66 -0.67
C GLY A 108 4.94 13.88 0.83
N TYR A 109 5.96 14.43 1.47
CA TYR A 109 5.90 14.81 2.88
C TYR A 109 4.85 15.91 3.07
N LEU A 110 4.01 15.77 4.09
CA LEU A 110 3.18 16.88 4.55
C LEU A 110 4.11 17.87 5.25
N ALA A 111 4.03 19.15 4.87
CA ALA A 111 4.64 20.19 5.67
C ALA A 111 4.02 20.11 7.07
N GLU A 112 4.84 20.05 8.11
CA GLU A 112 4.36 20.19 9.48
C GLU A 112 3.62 21.53 9.55
N ALA A 113 2.34 21.49 9.95
CA ALA A 113 1.65 22.71 10.31
C ALA A 113 2.31 23.22 11.60
N GLU A 114 3.00 24.36 11.51
CA GLU A 114 3.50 25.13 12.67
C GLU A 114 2.40 25.40 13.70
#